data_AF-A0A7R9D4J9-F1
#
_entry.id   AF-A0A7R9D4J9-F1
#
_cell.length_a   1.000
_cell.length_b   1.000
_cell.length_c   1.000
_cell.angle_alpha   90.00
_cell.angle_beta   90.00
_cell.angle_gamma   90.00
#
_symmetry.space_group_name_H-M   'P 1'
#
loop_
_entity.id
_entity.type
_entity.pdbx_description
1 polymer ?
#
loop_
_entity_poly.entity_id
_entity_poly.type
_entity_poly.pdbx_seq_one_letter_code
_entity_poly.pdbx_strand_id
1 'polypeptide(L)' 'MEVEDYVPGPSAIDVTPSKDGGVLKEIIKEGTGYETPASGSRMRVHYVGKLTNGEQFDSSRDRGEPFEFNLGK' A
#
# COMPACT_ATOMS: atom_id res chain seq x y z
N MET A 1 11.20 -18.19 -13.00
CA MET A 1 10.72 -16.85 -13.41
C MET A 1 11.54 -15.89 -12.58
N GLU A 2 12.49 -15.20 -13.18
CA GLU A 2 13.30 -14.22 -12.46
C GLU A 2 12.35 -13.12 -12.01
N VAL A 3 12.32 -12.88 -10.71
CA VAL A 3 11.45 -11.86 -10.13
C VAL A 3 12.32 -10.62 -10.09
N GLU A 4 12.09 -9.70 -11.03
CA GLU A 4 12.82 -8.44 -11.06
C GLU A 4 12.53 -7.66 -9.77
N ASP A 5 13.57 -6.98 -9.26
CA ASP A 5 13.41 -6.10 -8.11
C ASP A 5 12.29 -5.09 -8.37
N TYR A 6 11.50 -4.79 -7.35
CA TYR A 6 10.43 -3.81 -7.46
C TYR A 6 10.99 -2.44 -7.87
N VAL A 7 10.57 -1.97 -9.04
CA VAL A 7 10.83 -0.62 -9.53
C VAL A 7 9.53 0.19 -9.37
N PRO A 8 9.55 1.34 -8.66
CA PRO A 8 8.41 2.24 -8.59
C PRO A 8 7.95 2.67 -9.99
N GLY A 9 6.64 2.73 -10.20
CA GLY A 9 6.09 3.18 -11.48
C GLY A 9 6.39 4.66 -11.78
N PRO A 10 6.26 5.09 -13.04
CA PRO A 10 6.61 6.46 -13.45
C PRO A 10 5.74 7.54 -12.80
N SER A 11 4.60 7.17 -12.22
CA SER A 11 3.70 8.07 -11.50
C SER A 11 3.83 8.00 -9.98
N ALA A 12 4.80 7.25 -9.48
CA ALA A 12 5.06 7.15 -8.06
C ALA A 12 5.51 8.50 -7.49
N ILE A 13 4.90 8.89 -6.36
CA ILE A 13 5.22 10.11 -5.62
C ILE A 13 5.75 9.75 -4.23
N ASP A 14 6.73 10.53 -3.75
CA ASP A 14 7.19 10.43 -2.38
C ASP A 14 6.19 11.12 -1.43
N VAL A 15 5.57 10.35 -0.55
CA VAL A 15 4.58 10.84 0.42
C VAL A 15 5.19 11.13 1.80
N THR A 16 6.48 10.89 1.99
CA THR A 16 7.16 11.20 3.25
C THR A 16 7.20 12.71 3.51
N PRO A 17 7.13 13.16 4.77
CA PRO A 17 7.34 14.57 5.11
C PRO A 17 8.75 15.06 4.77
N SER A 18 9.76 14.21 4.94
CA SER A 18 11.19 14.49 4.71
C SER A 18 11.59 14.47 3.24
N LYS A 19 10.77 13.88 2.36
CA LYS A 19 11.11 13.65 0.95
C LYS A 19 12.39 12.84 0.76
N ASP A 20 12.53 11.78 1.56
CA ASP A 20 13.72 10.93 1.62
C ASP A 20 13.60 9.63 0.82
N GLY A 21 12.48 9.42 0.11
CA GLY A 21 12.21 8.20 -0.65
C GLY A 21 11.80 6.99 0.19
N GLY A 22 11.54 7.15 1.49
CA GLY A 22 11.18 6.03 2.37
C GLY A 22 9.82 5.39 2.04
N VAL A 23 8.85 6.17 1.54
CA VAL A 23 7.53 5.68 1.11
C VAL A 23 7.15 6.31 -0.21
N LEU A 24 7.15 5.51 -1.27
CA LEU A 24 6.69 5.87 -2.59
C LEU A 24 5.28 5.31 -2.82
N LYS A 25 4.36 6.16 -3.29
CA LYS A 25 2.96 5.82 -3.54
C LYS A 25 2.62 6.03 -5.00
N GLU A 26 1.98 5.03 -5.59
CA GLU A 26 1.37 5.14 -6.92
C GLU A 26 -0.12 4.82 -6.84
N ILE A 27 -0.95 5.56 -7.57
CA ILE A 27 -2.39 5.27 -7.72
C ILE A 27 -2.60 4.52 -9.02
N ILE A 28 -2.85 3.21 -8.93
CA ILE A 28 -3.12 2.37 -10.11
C ILE A 28 -4.57 2.52 -10.59
N LYS A 29 -5.48 2.79 -9.66
CA LYS A 29 -6.89 3.05 -9.94
C LYS A 29 -7.41 4.06 -8.94
N GLU A 30 -7.97 5.15 -9.46
CA GLU A 30 -8.58 6.21 -8.65
C GLU A 30 -9.75 5.67 -7.81
N GLY A 31 -9.85 6.21 -6.60
CA GLY A 31 -11.01 6.02 -5.75
C GLY A 31 -12.21 6.84 -6.23
N THR A 32 -13.31 6.73 -5.50
CA THR A 32 -14.51 7.54 -5.71
C THR A 32 -14.70 8.52 -4.56
N GLY A 33 -15.23 9.71 -4.85
CA GLY A 33 -15.44 10.75 -3.86
C GLY A 33 -14.16 11.50 -3.49
N TYR A 34 -14.27 12.42 -2.54
CA TYR A 34 -13.17 13.31 -2.12
C TYR A 34 -12.72 13.09 -0.67
N GLU A 35 -13.42 12.22 0.07
CA GLU A 35 -13.15 11.97 1.48
C GLU A 35 -11.91 11.10 1.67
N THR A 36 -11.16 11.38 2.73
CA THR A 36 -10.03 10.57 3.17
C THR A 36 -10.18 10.24 4.65
N PRO A 37 -9.75 9.04 5.10
CA PRO A 37 -9.93 8.63 6.49
C PRO A 37 -9.11 9.51 7.44
N ALA A 38 -9.74 9.93 8.53
CA ALA A 38 -9.09 10.68 9.59
C ALA A 38 -8.37 9.74 10.57
N SER A 39 -7.49 10.29 11.41
CA SER A 39 -6.91 9.52 12.52
C SER A 39 -8.01 8.97 13.43
N GLY A 40 -7.89 7.71 13.83
CA GLY A 40 -8.87 6.96 14.58
C GLY A 40 -9.97 6.28 13.75
N SER A 41 -10.07 6.55 12.44
CA SER A 41 -11.02 5.85 11.58
C SER A 41 -10.74 4.35 11.56
N ARG A 42 -11.80 3.53 11.66
CA ARG A 42 -11.72 2.08 11.45
C ARG A 42 -11.61 1.80 9.96
N MET A 43 -10.49 1.23 9.56
CA MET A 43 -10.15 0.88 8.19
C MET A 43 -10.43 -0.59 7.91
N ARG A 44 -10.80 -0.91 6.68
CA ARG A 44 -10.97 -2.27 6.17
C ARG A 44 -10.36 -2.36 4.78
N VAL A 45 -9.31 -3.17 4.60
CA VAL A 45 -8.52 -3.21 3.35
C VAL A 45 -8.10 -4.62 2.95
N HIS A 46 -7.96 -4.84 1.64
CA HIS A 46 -7.17 -5.94 1.13
C HIS A 46 -5.77 -5.46 0.75
N TYR A 47 -4.73 -6.23 1.09
CA TYR A 47 -3.34 -5.96 0.75
C TYR A 47 -2.61 -7.24 0.32
N VAL A 48 -1.52 -7.05 -0.41
CA VAL A 48 -0.51 -8.07 -0.72
C VAL A 48 0.85 -7.44 -0.43
N GLY A 49 1.62 -8.05 0.47
CA GLY A 49 2.96 -7.62 0.85
C GLY A 49 4.02 -8.48 0.17
N LYS A 50 4.97 -7.82 -0.51
CA LYS A 50 6.09 -8.46 -1.19
C LYS A 50 7.41 -7.80 -0.79
N LEU A 51 8.48 -8.59 -0.77
CA LEU A 51 9.85 -8.12 -0.69
C LEU A 51 10.26 -7.48 -2.03
N THR A 52 11.43 -6.80 -2.07
CA THR A 52 11.90 -6.15 -3.29
C THR A 52 12.13 -7.15 -4.41
N ASN A 53 12.62 -8.35 -4.09
CA ASN A 53 12.74 -9.48 -5.02
C ASN A 53 11.37 -10.11 -5.41
N GLY A 54 10.26 -9.46 -5.09
CA GLY A 54 8.88 -9.86 -5.38
C GLY A 54 8.37 -11.11 -4.65
N GLU A 55 9.13 -11.72 -3.75
CA GLU A 55 8.66 -12.79 -2.88
C GLU A 55 7.53 -12.25 -1.98
N GLN A 56 6.38 -12.92 -2.00
CA GLN A 56 5.26 -12.55 -1.14
C GLN A 56 5.51 -13.06 0.28
N PHE A 57 5.40 -12.17 1.27
CA PHE A 57 5.50 -12.55 2.69
C PHE A 57 4.14 -12.60 3.38
N ASP A 58 3.14 -11.86 2.88
CA ASP A 58 1.78 -11.85 3.46
C ASP A 58 0.72 -11.36 2.44
N SER A 59 -0.52 -11.83 2.58
CA SER A 59 -1.66 -11.44 1.73
C SER A 59 -2.97 -11.66 2.47
N SER A 60 -3.77 -10.59 2.63
CA SER A 60 -5.13 -10.75 3.17
C SER A 60 -6.10 -11.36 2.15
N ARG A 61 -5.75 -11.32 0.86
CA ARG A 61 -6.53 -12.01 -0.18
C ARG A 61 -6.41 -13.52 -0.07
N ASP A 62 -5.24 -14.02 0.32
CA ASP A 62 -4.97 -15.46 0.48
C ASP A 62 -5.74 -16.03 1.68
N ARG A 63 -5.98 -15.20 2.71
CA ARG A 63 -6.84 -15.54 3.84
C ARG A 63 -8.34 -15.48 3.51
N GLY A 64 -8.71 -14.83 2.42
CA GLY A 64 -10.12 -14.65 2.02
C GLY A 64 -10.89 -13.61 2.83
N GLU A 65 -10.22 -12.83 3.68
CA GLU A 65 -10.86 -11.79 4.51
C GLU A 65 -10.02 -10.51 4.58
N PRO A 66 -10.66 -9.33 4.61
CA PRO A 66 -9.94 -8.06 4.70
C PRO A 66 -9.32 -7.88 6.08
N PHE A 67 -8.25 -7.09 6.11
CA PHE A 67 -7.61 -6.67 7.35
C PHE A 67 -8.28 -5.41 7.89
N GLU A 68 -8.49 -5.37 9.20
CA GLU A 68 -9.14 -4.26 9.89
C GLU A 68 -8.24 -3.69 10.98
N PHE A 69 -8.15 -2.35 11.03
CA PHE A 69 -7.33 -1.63 12.00
C PHE A 69 -7.86 -0.21 12.23
N ASN A 70 -7.37 0.48 13.26
CA ASN A 70 -7.66 1.91 13.46
C ASN A 70 -6.49 2.74 12.94
N LEU A 71 -6.76 3.71 12.06
CA LEU A 71 -5.72 4.53 11.44
C LEU A 71 -5.03 5.45 12.47
N GLY A 72 -3.71 5.57 12.41
CA GLY A 72 -2.96 6.53 13.23
C GLY A 72 -2.90 6.20 14.74
N LYS A 73 -3.07 4.92 15.10
CA LYS A 73 -2.93 4.41 16.46
C LYS A 73 -1.82 3.39 16.59
#